data_AF-A0A6G3X896-F1
#
_entry.id   AF-A0A6G3X896-F1
#
_cell.length_a   1.000
_cell.length_b   1.000
_cell.length_c   1.000
_cell.angle_alpha   90.00
_cell.angle_beta   90.00
_cell.angle_gamma   90.00
#
_symmetry.space_group_name_H-M   'P 1'
#
loop_
_entity.id
_entity.type
_entity.pdbx_description
1 polymer ?
#
loop_
_entity_poly.entity_id
_entity_poly.type
_entity_poly.pdbx_seq_one_letter_code
_entity_poly.pdbx_strand_id
1 'polypeptide(L)' 'GSAEVDGERVDAVPAGALAALRTRILDQDATIAAPPGLDATLRDYQLRGLAWLDRMTSLGLGGCLADDMG' A
#
# COMPACT_ATOMS: atom_id res chain seq x y z
N GLY A 1 11.05 5.59 -11.38
CA GLY A 1 11.06 4.63 -12.50
C GLY A 1 11.59 5.34 -13.72
N SER A 2 11.64 4.68 -14.87
CA SER A 2 12.03 5.32 -16.14
C SER A 2 11.00 5.02 -17.23
N ALA A 3 10.95 5.86 -18.26
CA ALA A 3 10.16 5.65 -19.46
C ALA A 3 11.07 5.78 -20.70
N GLU A 4 10.65 5.18 -21.82
CA GLU A 4 11.30 5.39 -23.12
C GLU A 4 10.51 6.46 -23.89
N VAL A 5 11.19 7.51 -24.32
CA VAL A 5 10.63 8.61 -25.13
C VAL A 5 11.59 8.81 -26.30
N ASP A 6 11.10 8.64 -27.53
CA ASP A 6 11.89 8.76 -28.76
C ASP A 6 13.18 7.91 -28.80
N GLY A 7 13.15 6.75 -28.13
CA GLY A 7 14.30 5.83 -28.06
C GLY A 7 15.35 6.21 -27.01
N GLU A 8 15.08 7.22 -26.19
CA GLU A 8 15.88 7.58 -25.04
C GLU A 8 15.16 7.23 -23.72
N ARG A 9 15.94 6.70 -22.77
CA ARG A 9 15.46 6.42 -21.43
C ARG A 9 15.51 7.66 -20.56
N VAL A 10 14.36 8.08 -20.05
CA VAL A 10 14.21 9.25 -19.18
C VAL A 10 13.67 8.86 -17.80
N ASP A 11 14.04 9.62 -16.77
CA ASP A 11 13.52 9.43 -15.42
C ASP A 11 12.04 9.83 -15.33
N ALA A 12 11.22 8.91 -14.83
CA ALA A 12 9.81 9.17 -14.54
C ALA A 12 9.67 9.75 -13.13
N VAL A 13 9.41 11.05 -13.07
CA VAL A 13 9.18 11.80 -11.83
C VAL A 13 7.68 12.09 -11.68
N PRO A 14 6.99 11.56 -10.65
CA PRO A 14 5.59 11.88 -10.41
C PRO A 14 5.45 13.34 -9.97
N ALA A 15 4.43 14.02 -10.48
CA ALA A 15 4.11 15.41 -10.15
C ALA A 15 2.65 15.58 -9.72
N GLY A 16 2.35 16.68 -9.02
CA GLY A 16 1.00 17.05 -8.61
C GLY A 16 0.30 15.96 -7.78
N ALA A 17 -0.94 15.64 -8.16
CA ALA A 17 -1.75 14.63 -7.47
C ALA A 17 -1.08 13.24 -7.42
N LEU A 18 -0.33 12.87 -8.46
CA LEU A 18 0.37 11.58 -8.49
C LEU A 18 1.55 11.56 -7.50
N ALA A 19 2.26 12.67 -7.32
CA ALA A 19 3.29 12.79 -6.29
C ALA A 19 2.68 12.65 -4.88
N ALA A 20 1.57 13.34 -4.63
CA ALA A 20 0.86 13.27 -3.36
C ALA A 20 0.31 11.86 -3.07
N LEU A 21 -0.23 11.17 -4.09
CA LEU A 21 -0.66 9.79 -3.96
C LEU A 21 0.53 8.86 -3.64
N ARG A 22 1.65 9.01 -4.35
CA ARG A 22 2.87 8.23 -4.09
C ARG A 22 3.33 8.39 -2.63
N THR A 23 3.37 9.62 -2.12
CA THR A 23 3.75 9.87 -0.72
C THR A 23 2.83 9.11 0.25
N ARG A 24 1.51 9.14 0.03
CA ARG A 24 0.55 8.44 0.89
C ARG A 24 0.64 6.91 0.80
N ILE A 25 0.94 6.37 -0.39
CA ILE A 25 1.11 4.91 -0.59
C ILE A 25 2.40 4.41 0.05
N LEU A 26 3.48 5.19 -0.03
CA LEU A 26 4.80 4.82 0.48
C LEU A 26 5.01 5.13 1.96
N ASP A 27 4.05 5.80 2.59
CA ASP A 27 4.08 6.00 4.04
C ASP A 27 4.11 4.64 4.76
N GLN A 28 4.68 4.54 5.95
CA GLN A 28 4.68 3.26 6.67
C GLN A 28 3.33 3.03 7.32
N ASP A 29 2.76 1.83 7.17
CA ASP A 29 1.51 1.50 7.84
C ASP A 29 1.74 1.53 9.35
N ALA A 30 0.94 2.34 10.05
CA ALA A 30 0.87 2.25 11.50
C ALA A 30 0.16 0.94 11.86
N THR A 31 0.69 0.18 12.81
CA THR A 31 0.01 -1.01 13.31
C THR A 31 -1.35 -0.61 13.89
N ILE A 32 -2.43 -1.18 13.35
CA ILE A 32 -3.78 -1.00 13.89
C ILE A 32 -4.15 -2.20 14.76
N ALA A 33 -4.94 -1.94 15.81
CA ALA A 33 -5.44 -3.00 16.68
C ALA A 33 -6.44 -3.86 15.91
N ALA A 34 -6.50 -5.16 16.26
CA ALA A 34 -7.54 -6.04 15.76
C ALA A 34 -8.92 -5.50 16.15
N PRO A 35 -9.91 -5.51 15.23
CA PRO A 35 -11.24 -5.00 15.54
C PRO A 35 -11.93 -5.87 16.59
N PRO A 36 -12.75 -5.29 17.47
CA PRO A 36 -13.33 -6.00 18.62
C PRO A 36 -14.30 -7.14 18.26
N GLY A 37 -14.74 -7.24 17.00
CA GLY A 37 -15.59 -8.32 16.50
C GLY A 37 -14.82 -9.49 15.87
N LEU A 38 -13.49 -9.45 15.83
CA LEU A 38 -12.67 -10.50 15.25
C LEU A 38 -12.34 -11.55 16.33
N ASP A 39 -12.93 -12.74 16.21
CA ASP A 39 -12.62 -13.90 17.07
C ASP A 39 -11.35 -14.62 16.58
N ALA A 40 -10.22 -13.91 16.61
CA ALA A 40 -8.91 -14.46 16.27
C ALA A 40 -7.77 -13.64 16.89
N THR A 41 -6.69 -14.31 17.27
CA THR A 41 -5.42 -13.65 17.60
C THR A 41 -4.59 -13.49 16.33
N LEU A 42 -4.33 -12.24 15.95
CA LEU A 42 -3.49 -11.93 14.79
C LEU A 42 -2.00 -11.97 15.16
N ARG A 43 -1.20 -12.61 14.30
CA ARG A 43 0.26 -12.52 14.32
C ARG A 43 0.70 -11.14 13.82
N ASP A 44 1.92 -10.73 14.16
CA ASP A 44 2.46 -9.40 13.77
C ASP A 44 2.34 -9.11 12.28
N TYR A 45 2.63 -10.08 11.42
CA TYR A 45 2.51 -9.88 9.97
C TYR A 45 1.05 -9.74 9.51
N GLN A 46 0.11 -10.38 10.19
CA GLN A 46 -1.33 -10.25 9.90
C GLN A 46 -1.84 -8.87 10.34
N LEU A 47 -1.32 -8.33 11.45
CA LEU A 47 -1.59 -6.94 11.85
C LEU A 47 -1.06 -5.93 10.82
N ARG A 48 0.12 -6.18 10.25
CA ARG A 48 0.64 -5.36 9.14
C ARG A 48 -0.24 -5.46 7.89
N GLY A 49 -0.67 -6.67 7.51
CA GLY A 49 -1.59 -6.87 6.39
C GLY A 49 -2.94 -6.17 6.61
N LEU A 50 -3.45 -6.21 7.84
CA LEU A 50 -4.68 -5.50 8.22
C LEU A 50 -4.51 -3.97 8.11
N ALA A 51 -3.40 -3.41 8.59
CA ALA A 51 -3.11 -1.99 8.45
C ALA A 51 -2.96 -1.56 6.98
N TRP A 52 -2.33 -2.39 6.15
CA TRP A 52 -2.24 -2.15 4.71
C TRP A 52 -3.62 -2.11 4.03
N LEU A 53 -4.52 -3.03 4.38
CA LEU A 53 -5.89 -3.05 3.85
C LEU A 53 -6.67 -1.79 4.26
N ASP A 54 -6.54 -1.35 5.52
CA ASP A 54 -7.15 -0.10 6.01
C ASP A 54 -6.65 1.12 5.22
N ARG A 55 -5.33 1.20 4.97
CA ARG A 55 -4.77 2.25 4.12
C ARG A 55 -5.33 2.23 2.71
N MET A 56 -5.27 1.08 2.03
CA MET A 56 -5.71 0.98 0.63
C MET A 56 -7.17 1.41 0.50
N THR A 57 -8.03 0.95 1.41
CA THR A 57 -9.44 1.35 1.43
C THR A 57 -9.63 2.84 1.76
N SER A 58 -8.86 3.41 2.70
CA SER A 58 -8.91 4.86 3.01
C SER A 58 -8.50 5.76 1.84
N LEU A 59 -7.64 5.26 0.95
CA LEU A 59 -7.24 5.94 -0.28
C LEU A 59 -8.26 5.78 -1.42
N GLY A 60 -9.33 5.02 -1.20
CA GLY A 60 -10.33 4.66 -2.22
C GLY A 60 -9.83 3.62 -3.23
N LEU A 61 -8.79 2.88 -2.88
CA LEU A 61 -8.17 1.86 -3.73
C LEU A 61 -8.65 0.46 -3.33
N GLY A 62 -8.71 -0.44 -4.32
CA GLY A 62 -8.78 -1.88 -4.07
C GLY A 62 -7.38 -2.45 -3.81
N GLY A 63 -7.34 -3.68 -3.28
CA GLY A 63 -6.08 -4.42 -3.07
C GLY A 63 -6.27 -5.91 -3.38
N CYS A 64 -5.21 -6.54 -3.90
CA CYS A 64 -5.11 -7.99 -4.02
C CYS A 64 -4.09 -8.45 -2.97
N LEU A 65 -4.55 -9.20 -1.96
CA LEU A 65 -3.66 -9.78 -0.96
C LEU A 65 -3.16 -11.12 -1.48
N ALA A 66 -1.92 -11.13 -1.98
CA ALA A 66 -1.26 -12.28 -2.57
C ALA A 66 -0.06 -12.71 -1.72
N ASP A 67 -0.24 -12.72 -0.39
CA ASP A 67 0.74 -13.30 0.52
C ASP A 67 0.87 -14.81 0.24
N ASP A 68 2.08 -15.34 0.39
CA ASP A 68 2.32 -16.77 0.25
C ASP A 68 1.40 -17.55 1.19
N MET A 69 0.78 -18.62 0.68
CA MET A 69 0.05 -19.55 1.53
C MET A 69 1.04 -20.25 2.46
N GLY A 70 0.71 -20.21 3.76
CA GLY A 70 1.59 -20.60 4.87
C GLY A 70 2.09 -22.04 4.83
#